data_AF-A0A090Z300-F1
#
_entry.id   AF-A0A090Z300-F1
#
_cell.length_a   1.000
_cell.length_b   1.000
_cell.length_c   1.000
_cell.angle_alpha   90.00
_cell.angle_beta   90.00
_cell.angle_gamma   90.00
#
_symmetry.space_group_name_H-M   'P 1'
#
loop_
_entity.id
_entity.type
_entity.pdbx_description
1 polymer ?
#
loop_
_entity_poly.entity_id
_entity_poly.type
_entity_poly.pdbx_seq_one_letter_code
_entity_poly.pdbx_strand_id
1 'polypeptide(L)'
;MERISLSNVGDTKFQKLLGHRPDILNSWNTLEHTLYETGTLSKELKEQVRRTLAFGNECPYCMAKGRPDDVQKVEEISVAVTFAHTFVHNRAAVDDHMFHVLKQYWTEKEIVELCTYICFITASQQLGFLFQLQPN
;
A
#
# COMPACT_ATOMS: atom_id res chain seq x y z
N MET A 1 15.74 4.05 -16.62
CA MET A 1 16.47 4.90 -15.65
C MET A 1 15.44 5.71 -14.90
N GLU A 2 15.59 5.82 -13.59
CA GLU A 2 14.72 6.60 -12.71
C GLU A 2 14.81 8.10 -13.06
N ARG A 3 13.75 8.88 -12.77
CA ARG A 3 13.71 10.33 -13.07
C ARG A 3 14.65 11.16 -12.18
N ILE A 4 15.02 10.63 -11.03
CA ILE A 4 15.98 11.21 -10.10
C ILE A 4 17.06 10.16 -9.84
N SER A 5 18.32 10.59 -9.74
CA SER A 5 19.42 9.69 -9.36
C SER A 5 19.18 9.09 -7.98
N LEU A 6 19.69 7.88 -7.75
CA LEU A 6 19.62 7.26 -6.43
C LEU A 6 20.66 7.89 -5.51
N SER A 7 20.28 8.21 -4.27
CA SER A 7 21.24 8.60 -3.24
C SER A 7 22.00 7.37 -2.68
N ASN A 8 22.99 7.63 -1.83
CA ASN A 8 23.73 6.58 -1.10
C ASN A 8 23.06 6.19 0.23
N VAL A 9 21.89 6.74 0.56
CA VAL A 9 21.19 6.50 1.83
C VAL A 9 19.95 5.62 1.60
N GLY A 10 19.86 4.50 2.30
CA GLY A 10 18.74 3.55 2.20
C GLY A 10 19.09 2.26 1.45
N ASP A 11 18.35 1.19 1.71
CA ASP A 11 18.67 -0.17 1.24
C ASP A 11 17.99 -0.48 -0.09
N THR A 12 16.73 -0.09 -0.23
CA THR A 12 15.97 -0.30 -1.47
C THR A 12 16.07 0.89 -2.42
N LYS A 13 15.80 0.68 -3.73
CA LYS A 13 15.74 1.80 -4.69
C LYS A 13 14.74 2.90 -4.26
N PHE A 14 13.60 2.51 -3.68
CA PHE A 14 12.62 3.45 -3.13
C PHE A 14 13.21 4.28 -1.99
N GLN A 15 13.86 3.62 -1.03
CA GLN A 15 14.52 4.31 0.08
C GLN A 15 15.64 5.22 -0.41
N LYS A 16 16.42 4.80 -1.42
CA LYS A 16 17.46 5.63 -2.03
C LYS A 16 16.94 6.87 -2.74
N LEU A 17 15.71 6.87 -3.24
CA LEU A 17 15.05 8.07 -3.75
C LEU A 17 14.71 9.04 -2.62
N LEU A 18 14.09 8.54 -1.54
CA LEU A 18 13.79 9.38 -0.37
C LEU A 18 15.06 9.78 0.41
N GLY A 19 16.15 9.02 0.27
CA GLY A 19 17.43 9.22 0.97
C GLY A 19 18.16 10.52 0.61
N HIS A 20 17.73 11.23 -0.44
CA HIS A 20 18.11 12.63 -0.65
C HIS A 20 17.66 13.56 0.49
N ARG A 21 16.63 13.13 1.24
CA ARG A 21 16.08 13.76 2.45
C ARG A 21 15.97 12.72 3.58
N PRO A 22 17.06 12.43 4.29
CA PRO A 22 17.09 11.38 5.32
C PRO A 22 16.05 11.56 6.44
N ASP A 23 15.70 12.80 6.76
CA ASP A 23 14.62 13.17 7.68
C ASP A 23 13.25 12.64 7.24
N ILE A 24 12.94 12.79 5.96
CA ILE A 24 11.71 12.25 5.35
C ILE A 24 11.76 10.72 5.32
N LEU A 25 12.87 10.15 4.86
CA LEU A 25 13.05 8.69 4.80
C LEU A 25 12.86 8.03 6.17
N ASN A 26 13.47 8.59 7.22
CA ASN A 26 13.37 8.03 8.58
C ASN A 26 11.93 8.06 9.09
N SER A 27 11.20 9.16 8.87
CA SER A 27 9.80 9.28 9.26
C SER A 27 8.92 8.32 8.47
N TRP A 28 9.19 8.15 7.18
CA TRP A 28 8.49 7.21 6.31
C TRP A 28 8.68 5.76 6.75
N ASN A 29 9.93 5.36 6.99
CA ASN A 29 10.26 4.02 7.48
C ASN A 29 9.66 3.75 8.86
N THR A 30 9.58 4.76 9.73
CA THR A 30 8.96 4.61 11.05
C THR A 30 7.48 4.24 10.92
N LEU A 31 6.74 4.96 10.06
CA LEU A 31 5.33 4.65 9.81
C LEU A 31 5.16 3.29 9.11
N GLU A 32 6.01 2.97 8.13
CA GLU A 32 6.02 1.64 7.48
C GLU A 32 6.19 0.53 8.52
N HIS A 33 7.19 0.64 9.40
CA HIS A 33 7.42 -0.33 10.46
C HIS A 33 6.22 -0.46 11.41
N THR A 34 5.62 0.66 11.84
CA THR A 34 4.40 0.62 12.65
C THR A 34 3.29 -0.15 11.95
N LEU A 35 3.04 0.13 10.67
CA LEU A 35 1.99 -0.54 9.90
C LEU A 35 2.25 -2.03 9.67
N TYR A 36 3.50 -2.47 9.49
CA TYR A 36 3.82 -3.88 9.25
C TYR A 36 3.98 -4.72 10.53
N GLU A 37 4.56 -4.14 11.58
CA GLU A 37 5.02 -4.90 12.75
C GLU A 37 4.16 -4.72 14.02
N THR A 38 3.33 -3.68 14.10
CA THR A 38 2.57 -3.36 15.34
C THR A 38 1.06 -3.50 15.23
N GLY A 39 0.55 -3.84 14.03
CA GLY A 39 -0.88 -3.95 13.75
C GLY A 39 -1.47 -5.35 13.97
N THR A 40 -2.81 -5.44 13.98
CA THR A 40 -3.54 -6.70 14.18
C THR A 40 -3.98 -7.36 12.88
N LEU A 41 -3.97 -6.63 11.77
CA LEU A 41 -4.32 -7.19 10.46
C LEU A 41 -3.23 -8.16 9.97
N SER A 42 -3.66 -9.28 9.40
CA SER A 42 -2.77 -10.35 8.95
C SER A 42 -1.82 -9.89 7.84
N LYS A 43 -0.61 -10.47 7.82
CA LYS A 43 0.39 -10.21 6.77
C LYS A 43 -0.15 -10.53 5.37
N GLU A 44 -0.94 -11.60 5.26
CA GLU A 44 -1.56 -12.01 3.99
C GLU A 44 -2.56 -10.96 3.49
N LEU A 45 -3.45 -10.47 4.37
CA LEU A 45 -4.40 -9.41 4.01
C LEU A 45 -3.67 -8.16 3.52
N LYS A 46 -2.65 -7.72 4.25
CA LYS A 46 -1.82 -6.56 3.89
C LYS A 46 -1.13 -6.73 2.54
N GLU A 47 -0.66 -7.94 2.23
CA GLU A 47 0.01 -8.22 0.97
C GLU A 47 -0.96 -8.23 -0.21
N GLN A 48 -2.16 -8.83 -0.07
CA GLN A 48 -3.18 -8.81 -1.11
C GLN A 48 -3.66 -7.37 -1.40
N VAL A 49 -3.90 -6.57 -0.35
CA VAL A 49 -4.21 -5.14 -0.50
C VAL A 49 -3.07 -4.39 -1.21
N ARG A 50 -1.81 -4.61 -0.81
CA ARG A 50 -0.65 -3.95 -1.44
C ARG A 50 -0.57 -4.27 -2.93
N ARG A 51 -0.78 -5.52 -3.32
CA ARG A 51 -0.77 -5.98 -4.71
C ARG A 51 -1.89 -5.33 -5.51
N THR A 52 -3.12 -5.32 -5.00
CA THR A 52 -4.26 -4.65 -5.63
C THR A 52 -3.97 -3.18 -5.90
N LEU A 53 -3.45 -2.46 -4.91
CA LEU A 53 -3.08 -1.06 -5.05
C LEU A 53 -1.94 -0.87 -6.07
N ALA A 54 -0.97 -1.79 -6.14
CA ALA A 54 0.18 -1.65 -7.05
C ALA A 54 -0.25 -1.62 -8.52
N PHE A 55 -1.25 -2.43 -8.88
CA PHE A 55 -1.82 -2.45 -10.22
C PHE A 55 -2.69 -1.21 -10.48
N GLY A 56 -3.52 -0.79 -9.52
CA GLY A 56 -4.34 0.42 -9.66
C GLY A 56 -3.55 1.73 -9.70
N ASN A 57 -2.41 1.80 -8.99
CA ASN A 57 -1.49 2.95 -9.01
C ASN A 57 -0.43 2.85 -10.13
N GLU A 58 -0.47 1.79 -10.94
CA GLU A 58 0.40 1.58 -12.12
C GLU A 58 1.91 1.70 -11.84
N CYS A 59 2.37 1.35 -10.63
CA CYS A 59 3.78 1.45 -10.24
C CYS A 59 4.57 0.21 -10.71
N PRO A 60 5.46 0.28 -11.72
CA PRO A 60 6.13 -0.91 -12.28
C PRO A 60 7.01 -1.64 -11.25
N TYR A 61 7.80 -0.90 -10.46
CA TYR A 61 8.59 -1.45 -9.35
C TYR A 61 7.72 -2.20 -8.33
N CYS A 62 6.52 -1.71 -8.07
CA CYS A 62 5.61 -2.25 -7.06
C CYS A 62 4.84 -3.47 -7.59
N MET A 63 4.43 -3.43 -8.85
CA MET A 63 3.75 -4.53 -9.55
C MET A 63 4.68 -5.74 -9.71
N ALA A 64 5.98 -5.51 -9.93
CA ALA A 64 6.97 -6.57 -10.04
C ALA A 64 7.13 -7.42 -8.76
N LYS A 65 6.70 -6.92 -7.59
CA LYS A 65 6.74 -7.67 -6.33
C LYS A 65 5.66 -8.75 -6.20
N GLY A 66 4.70 -8.81 -7.14
CA GLY A 66 3.68 -9.86 -7.17
C GLY A 66 2.33 -9.34 -7.65
N ARG A 67 1.57 -10.24 -8.29
CA ARG A 67 0.18 -10.01 -8.68
C ARG A 67 -0.77 -10.33 -7.53
N PRO A 68 -1.90 -9.62 -7.40
CA PRO A 68 -2.97 -10.04 -6.49
C PRO A 68 -3.49 -11.41 -6.94
N ASP A 69 -3.95 -12.23 -5.99
CA ASP A 69 -4.49 -13.54 -6.34
C ASP A 69 -5.83 -13.38 -7.08
N ASP A 70 -6.03 -14.17 -8.13
CA ASP A 70 -7.23 -14.11 -8.99
C ASP A 70 -8.53 -14.37 -8.22
N VAL A 71 -8.45 -15.20 -7.17
CA VAL A 71 -9.57 -15.54 -6.29
C VAL A 71 -9.10 -15.55 -4.85
N GLN A 72 -9.64 -14.64 -4.04
CA GLN A 72 -9.44 -14.64 -2.60
C GLN A 72 -10.27 -15.78 -1.99
N LYS A 73 -9.59 -16.72 -1.33
CA LYS A 73 -10.27 -17.87 -0.67
C LYS A 73 -10.90 -17.51 0.66
N VAL A 74 -10.51 -16.36 1.21
CA VAL A 74 -10.86 -15.86 2.53
C VAL A 74 -11.74 -14.63 2.35
N GLU A 75 -12.94 -14.67 2.92
CA GLU A 75 -13.99 -13.68 2.67
C GLU A 75 -13.58 -12.29 3.13
N GLU A 76 -12.99 -12.17 4.32
CA GLU A 76 -12.50 -10.89 4.83
C GLU A 76 -11.39 -10.31 3.93
N ILE A 77 -10.52 -11.14 3.34
CA ILE A 77 -9.50 -10.63 2.41
C ILE A 77 -10.16 -10.13 1.12
N SER A 78 -11.18 -10.82 0.63
CA SER A 78 -11.96 -10.39 -0.54
C SER A 78 -12.59 -9.01 -0.32
N VAL A 79 -13.16 -8.76 0.87
CA VAL A 79 -13.74 -7.46 1.24
C VAL A 79 -12.68 -6.38 1.28
N ALA A 80 -11.52 -6.62 1.91
CA ALA A 80 -10.43 -5.65 1.96
C ALA A 80 -9.87 -5.32 0.57
N VAL A 81 -9.69 -6.34 -0.29
CA VAL A 81 -9.25 -6.18 -1.67
C VAL A 81 -10.26 -5.39 -2.50
N THR A 82 -11.56 -5.69 -2.36
CA THR A 82 -12.63 -4.96 -3.05
C THR A 82 -12.65 -3.49 -2.61
N PHE A 83 -12.54 -3.23 -1.32
CA PHE A 83 -12.45 -1.87 -0.79
C PHE A 83 -11.23 -1.12 -1.34
N ALA A 84 -10.04 -1.73 -1.32
CA ALA A 84 -8.82 -1.15 -1.87
C ALA A 84 -8.92 -0.90 -3.39
N HIS A 85 -9.52 -1.83 -4.13
CA HIS A 85 -9.77 -1.70 -5.56
C HIS A 85 -10.70 -0.52 -5.87
N THR A 86 -11.80 -0.38 -5.14
CA THR A 86 -12.72 0.76 -5.27
C THR A 86 -12.01 2.06 -4.92
N PHE A 87 -11.24 2.10 -3.83
CA PHE A 87 -10.50 3.30 -3.42
C PHE A 87 -9.53 3.81 -4.50
N VAL A 88 -8.79 2.91 -5.15
CA VAL A 88 -7.77 3.29 -6.14
C VAL A 88 -8.38 3.64 -7.51
N HIS A 89 -9.48 3.01 -7.93
CA HIS A 89 -10.09 3.25 -9.25
C HIS A 89 -11.27 4.23 -9.24
N ASN A 90 -12.01 4.32 -8.12
CA ASN A 90 -13.19 5.16 -8.00
C ASN A 90 -13.39 5.61 -6.54
N ARG A 91 -12.47 6.44 -6.04
CA ARG A 91 -12.51 6.96 -4.66
C ARG A 91 -13.85 7.61 -4.29
N ALA A 92 -14.53 8.25 -5.25
CA ALA A 92 -15.82 8.90 -5.03
C ALA A 92 -16.96 7.91 -4.73
N ALA A 93 -16.80 6.63 -5.05
CA ALA A 93 -17.76 5.57 -4.72
C ALA A 93 -17.56 4.99 -3.31
N VAL A 94 -16.54 5.42 -2.56
CA VAL A 94 -16.40 5.02 -1.15
C VAL A 94 -17.46 5.73 -0.33
N ASP A 95 -18.41 4.95 0.20
CA ASP A 95 -19.58 5.44 0.93
C ASP A 95 -19.76 4.76 2.29
N ASP A 96 -20.79 5.18 3.04
CA ASP A 96 -21.11 4.62 4.34
C ASP A 96 -21.46 3.13 4.26
N HIS A 97 -22.07 2.66 3.16
CA HIS A 97 -22.43 1.25 3.02
C HIS A 97 -21.19 0.36 3.01
N MET A 98 -20.12 0.76 2.30
CA MET A 98 -18.84 0.05 2.35
C MET A 98 -18.30 -0.04 3.78
N PHE A 99 -18.38 1.03 4.57
CA PHE A 99 -17.95 0.99 5.97
C PHE A 99 -18.83 0.11 6.85
N HIS A 100 -20.13 -0.01 6.57
CA HIS A 100 -20.99 -0.99 7.27
C HIS A 100 -20.54 -2.43 6.99
N VAL A 101 -20.15 -2.74 5.74
CA VAL A 101 -19.59 -4.06 5.40
C VAL A 101 -18.25 -4.29 6.10
N LEU A 102 -17.33 -3.32 6.12
CA LEU A 102 -16.06 -3.46 6.86
C LEU A 102 -16.28 -3.79 8.34
N LYS A 103 -17.27 -3.15 8.98
CA LYS A 103 -17.64 -3.38 10.38
C LYS A 103 -18.20 -4.77 10.67
N GLN A 104 -18.55 -5.56 9.65
CA GLN A 104 -18.94 -6.96 9.82
C GLN A 104 -17.74 -7.90 10.04
N TYR A 105 -16.53 -7.49 9.61
CA TYR A 105 -15.32 -8.33 9.68
C TYR A 105 -14.27 -7.80 10.65
N TRP A 106 -14.24 -6.48 10.90
CA TRP A 106 -13.19 -5.84 11.71
C TRP A 106 -13.74 -4.82 12.71
N THR A 107 -12.99 -4.64 13.79
CA THR A 107 -13.19 -3.57 14.77
C THR A 107 -12.83 -2.20 14.20
N GLU A 108 -13.27 -1.11 14.85
CA GLU A 108 -12.91 0.25 14.40
C GLU A 108 -11.39 0.50 14.40
N LYS A 109 -10.66 -0.10 15.35
CA LYS A 109 -9.18 -0.01 15.39
C LYS A 109 -8.54 -0.65 14.16
N GLU A 110 -9.03 -1.82 13.77
CA GLU A 110 -8.57 -2.54 12.57
C GLU A 110 -8.97 -1.83 11.28
N ILE A 111 -10.16 -1.22 11.23
CA ILE A 111 -10.59 -0.40 10.08
C ILE A 111 -9.68 0.83 9.93
N VAL A 112 -9.35 1.50 11.03
CA VAL A 112 -8.38 2.61 11.02
C VAL A 112 -7.01 2.14 10.52
N GLU A 113 -6.54 0.98 10.98
CA GLU A 113 -5.29 0.37 10.50
C GLU A 113 -5.35 0.08 8.98
N LEU A 114 -6.43 -0.55 8.51
CA LEU A 114 -6.63 -0.89 7.10
C LEU A 114 -6.63 0.35 6.21
N CYS A 115 -7.44 1.35 6.54
CA CYS A 115 -7.53 2.59 5.76
C CYS A 115 -6.20 3.36 5.77
N THR A 116 -5.50 3.41 6.91
CA THR A 116 -4.19 4.05 7.00
C THR A 116 -3.16 3.32 6.15
N TYR A 117 -3.15 1.99 6.20
CA TYR A 117 -2.29 1.16 5.36
C TYR A 117 -2.56 1.38 3.87
N ILE A 118 -3.83 1.38 3.44
CA ILE A 118 -4.21 1.63 2.04
C ILE A 118 -3.71 2.99 1.55
N CYS A 119 -3.91 4.05 2.34
CA CYS A 119 -3.47 5.40 1.98
C CYS A 119 -1.94 5.49 1.94
N PHE A 120 -1.24 4.90 2.91
CA PHE A 120 0.22 4.90 2.98
C PHE A 120 0.86 4.14 1.81
N ILE A 121 0.34 2.95 1.50
CA ILE A 121 0.82 2.15 0.36
C ILE A 121 0.52 2.86 -0.95
N THR A 122 -0.64 3.48 -1.09
CA THR A 122 -0.98 4.31 -2.25
C THR A 122 0.03 5.43 -2.44
N ALA A 123 0.36 6.17 -1.38
CA ALA A 123 1.37 7.23 -1.44
C ALA A 123 2.76 6.67 -1.84
N SER A 124 3.16 5.53 -1.27
CA SER A 124 4.43 4.87 -1.60
C SER A 124 4.49 4.46 -3.08
N GLN A 125 3.41 3.90 -3.61
CA GLN A 125 3.33 3.44 -4.98
C GLN A 125 3.26 4.61 -5.97
N GLN A 126 2.53 5.67 -5.64
CA GLN A 126 2.48 6.90 -6.44
C GLN A 126 3.84 7.60 -6.47
N LEU A 127 4.59 7.63 -5.37
CA LEU A 127 5.98 8.10 -5.39
C LEU A 127 6.85 7.22 -6.32
N GLY A 128 6.69 5.90 -6.26
CA GLY A 128 7.35 4.98 -7.19
C GLY A 128 7.03 5.29 -8.65
N PHE A 129 5.76 5.53 -8.98
CA PHE A 129 5.32 5.95 -10.31
C PHE A 129 5.91 7.31 -10.72
N LEU A 130 5.81 8.32 -9.85
CA LEU A 130 6.29 9.68 -10.09
C LEU A 130 7.78 9.72 -10.39
N PHE A 131 8.58 8.89 -9.72
CA PHE A 131 10.02 8.80 -9.98
C PHE A 131 10.39 7.79 -11.07
N GLN A 132 9.39 7.15 -11.69
CA GLN A 132 9.57 6.12 -12.71
C GLN A 132 10.50 5.00 -12.20
N LEU A 133 10.29 4.60 -10.94
CA LEU A 133 11.10 3.60 -10.27
C LEU A 133 11.01 2.26 -11.01
N GLN A 134 12.16 1.74 -11.41
CA GLN A 134 12.22 0.51 -12.20
C GLN A 134 12.37 -0.71 -11.29
N PRO A 135 11.77 -1.87 -11.67
CA PRO A 135 12.13 -3.13 -11.05
C PRO A 135 13.63 -3.42 -11.18
N ASN A 136 14.13 -4.38 -10.39
CA ASN A 136 15.50 -4.87 -10.52
C ASN A 136 15.62 -5.81 -11.70
#